data_AF-A0A845Z7A9-F1
#
_entry.id   AF-A0A845Z7A9-F1
#
_cell.length_a   1.000
_cell.length_b   1.000
_cell.length_c   1.000
_cell.angle_alpha   90.00
_cell.angle_beta   90.00
_cell.angle_gamma   90.00
#
_symmetry.space_group_name_H-M   'P 1'
#
loop_
_entity.id
_entity.type
_entity.pdbx_description
1 polymer ?
#
loop_
_entity_poly.entity_id
_entity_poly.type
_entity_poly.pdbx_seq_one_letter_code
_entity_poly.pdbx_strand_id
1 'polypeptide(L)'
;MKLSYKATQFIVEAIEYQIASYQKRLEEIENIDEDEASDISNDCVFLEALRNDLLESLQSGKLPQEKANVESGLGGLSWQELVEFIRGFSISDRLFLVDAINKSIREEISSEKKWDALGLVN
;
A
#
# COMPACT_ATOMS: atom_id res chain seq x y z
N MET A 1 11.91 -9.39 0.38
CA MET A 1 12.45 -8.96 -0.93
C MET A 1 13.76 -8.23 -0.73
N LYS A 2 14.83 -8.68 -1.38
CA LYS A 2 16.02 -7.85 -1.56
C LYS A 2 15.77 -6.94 -2.76
N LEU A 3 15.25 -5.74 -2.53
CA LEU A 3 15.18 -4.74 -3.59
C LEU A 3 16.60 -4.42 -4.05
N SER A 4 16.85 -4.46 -5.35
CA SER A 4 18.14 -3.98 -5.86
C SER A 4 18.27 -2.48 -5.56
N TYR A 5 19.49 -1.98 -5.40
CA TYR A 5 19.75 -0.54 -5.22
C TYR A 5 18.97 0.31 -6.24
N LYS A 6 19.00 -0.10 -7.52
CA LYS A 6 18.29 0.58 -8.61
C LYS A 6 16.77 0.50 -8.48
N ALA A 7 16.23 -0.63 -8.03
CA ALA A 7 14.80 -0.77 -7.78
C ALA A 7 14.34 0.09 -6.60
N THR A 8 15.10 0.11 -5.50
CA THR A 8 14.82 0.99 -4.35
C THR A 8 14.89 2.46 -4.76
N GLN A 9 15.86 2.86 -5.57
CA GLN A 9 15.96 4.23 -6.09
C GLN A 9 14.74 4.62 -6.94
N PHE A 10 14.31 3.77 -7.87
CA PHE A 10 13.10 4.05 -8.66
C PHE A 10 11.84 4.17 -7.81
N ILE A 11 11.72 3.37 -6.75
CA ILE A 11 10.58 3.45 -5.84
C ILE A 11 10.62 4.79 -5.07
N VAL A 12 11.80 5.21 -4.61
CA VAL A 12 11.98 6.53 -3.96
C VAL A 12 11.57 7.66 -4.90
N GLU A 13 12.04 7.66 -6.15
CA GLU A 13 11.70 8.68 -7.16
C GLU A 13 10.19 8.73 -7.44
N ALA A 14 9.53 7.57 -7.53
CA ALA A 14 8.09 7.48 -7.73
C ALA A 14 7.30 8.02 -6.53
N ILE A 15 7.77 7.74 -5.30
CA ILE A 15 7.16 8.27 -4.07
C ILE A 15 7.30 9.79 -4.02
N GLU A 16 8.49 10.33 -4.34
CA GLU A 16 8.73 11.78 -4.39
C GLU A 16 7.83 12.48 -5.41
N TYR A 17 7.65 11.88 -6.59
CA TYR A 17 6.72 12.39 -7.60
C TYR A 17 5.27 12.42 -7.09
N GLN A 18 4.83 11.37 -6.41
CA GLN A 18 3.46 11.29 -5.89
C GLN A 18 3.21 12.31 -4.78
N ILE A 19 4.16 12.47 -3.85
CA ILE A 19 4.08 13.50 -2.79
C ILE A 19 3.97 14.89 -3.41
N ALA A 20 4.79 15.22 -4.40
CA ALA A 20 4.73 16.51 -5.09
C ALA A 20 3.37 16.72 -5.78
N SER A 21 2.80 15.67 -6.38
CA SER A 21 1.46 15.73 -6.97
C SER A 21 0.36 15.97 -5.93
N TYR A 22 0.47 15.38 -4.75
CA TYR A 22 -0.48 15.57 -3.65
C TYR A 22 -0.38 16.97 -3.03
N GLN A 23 0.83 17.46 -2.82
CA GLN A 23 1.07 18.83 -2.35
C GLN A 23 0.49 19.85 -3.33
N LYS A 24 0.74 19.66 -4.64
CA LYS A 24 0.17 20.51 -5.68
C LYS A 24 -1.36 20.50 -5.67
N ARG A 25 -1.98 19.32 -5.50
CA ARG A 25 -3.45 19.21 -5.36
C ARG A 25 -3.98 19.96 -4.15
N LEU A 26 -3.29 19.88 -3.00
CA LEU A 26 -3.65 20.60 -1.79
C LEU A 26 -3.53 22.13 -1.96
N GLU A 27 -2.55 22.60 -2.75
CA GLU A 27 -2.35 24.03 -3.04
C GLU A 27 -3.35 24.60 -4.07
N GLU A 28 -3.74 23.81 -5.07
CA GLU A 28 -4.59 24.28 -6.19
C GLU A 28 -6.09 24.26 -5.88
N ILE A 29 -6.53 23.48 -4.89
CA ILE A 29 -7.96 23.30 -4.61
C ILE A 29 -8.42 24.25 -3.50
N GLU A 30 -9.08 25.34 -3.89
CA GLU A 30 -9.65 26.35 -2.98
C GLU A 30 -10.87 25.84 -2.17
N ASN A 31 -11.40 24.66 -2.51
CA ASN A 31 -12.53 23.99 -1.85
C ASN A 31 -12.33 22.47 -1.81
N ILE A 32 -11.22 21.99 -1.25
CA ILE A 32 -11.08 20.56 -1.03
C ILE A 32 -11.95 20.21 0.17
N ASP A 33 -12.68 19.12 0.08
CA ASP A 33 -13.42 18.60 1.22
C ASP A 33 -12.43 18.35 2.38
N GLU A 34 -12.78 18.72 3.61
CA GLU A 34 -11.86 18.60 4.75
C GLU A 34 -11.44 17.14 4.95
N ASP A 35 -12.34 16.20 4.66
CA ASP A 35 -12.09 14.76 4.69
C ASP A 35 -11.08 14.36 3.60
N GLU A 36 -11.22 14.86 2.37
CA GLU A 36 -10.28 14.59 1.26
C GLU A 36 -8.90 15.23 1.53
N ALA A 37 -8.85 16.43 2.10
CA ALA A 37 -7.61 17.07 2.53
C ALA A 37 -6.90 16.23 3.60
N SER A 38 -7.66 15.68 4.55
CA SER A 38 -7.15 14.84 5.62
C SER A 38 -6.56 13.55 5.06
N ASP A 39 -7.27 12.88 4.16
CA ASP A 39 -6.80 11.65 3.50
C ASP A 39 -5.51 11.90 2.72
N ILE A 40 -5.46 12.96 1.90
CA ILE A 40 -4.26 13.31 1.13
C ILE A 40 -3.08 13.67 2.05
N SER A 41 -3.34 14.35 3.17
CA SER A 41 -2.31 14.68 4.15
C SER A 41 -1.76 13.42 4.84
N ASN A 42 -2.64 12.50 5.23
CA ASN A 42 -2.26 11.23 5.84
C ASN A 42 -1.43 10.37 4.89
N ASP A 43 -1.85 10.30 3.62
CA ASP A 43 -1.10 9.62 2.57
C ASP A 43 0.29 10.23 2.38
N CYS A 44 0.40 11.56 2.36
CA CYS A 44 1.70 12.24 2.28
C CYS A 44 2.63 11.83 3.43
N VAL A 45 2.13 11.81 4.67
CA VAL A 45 2.92 11.43 5.86
C VAL A 45 3.40 9.98 5.76
N PHE A 46 2.52 9.06 5.32
CA PHE A 46 2.90 7.67 5.11
C PHE A 46 3.99 7.53 4.03
N LEU A 47 3.81 8.22 2.91
CA LEU A 47 4.75 8.19 1.79
C LEU A 47 6.11 8.78 2.17
N GLU A 48 6.16 9.85 2.96
CA GLU A 48 7.40 10.43 3.48
C GLU A 48 8.14 9.47 4.42
N ALA A 49 7.42 8.80 5.32
CA ALA A 49 8.00 7.79 6.20
C ALA A 49 8.59 6.63 5.40
N LEU A 50 7.84 6.11 4.41
CA LEU A 50 8.31 5.04 3.53
C LEU A 50 9.54 5.45 2.70
N ARG A 51 9.55 6.68 2.16
CA ARG A 51 10.70 7.23 1.43
C ARG A 51 11.95 7.26 2.32
N ASN A 52 11.81 7.74 3.55
CA ASN A 52 12.92 7.86 4.48
C ASN A 52 13.49 6.48 4.85
N ASP A 53 12.64 5.50 5.14
CA ASP A 53 13.06 4.11 5.40
C ASP A 53 13.84 3.51 4.21
N LEU A 54 13.37 3.75 2.98
CA LEU A 54 14.04 3.28 1.77
C LEU A 54 15.39 3.98 1.56
N LEU A 55 15.49 5.28 1.81
CA LEU A 55 16.74 6.04 1.76
C LEU A 55 17.75 5.53 2.80
N GLU A 56 17.31 5.26 4.02
CA GLU A 56 18.17 4.67 5.06
C GLU A 56 18.66 3.27 4.66
N SER A 57 17.82 2.47 4.00
CA SER A 57 18.22 1.16 3.47
C SER A 57 19.27 1.26 2.35
N LEU A 58 19.21 2.31 1.52
CA LEU A 58 20.20 2.61 0.48
C LEU A 58 21.54 3.06 1.08
N GLN A 59 21.51 3.87 2.14
CA GLN A 59 22.70 4.41 2.80
C GLN A 59 23.41 3.36 3.66
N SER A 60 22.67 2.44 4.28
CA SER A 60 23.22 1.44 5.22
C SER A 60 23.72 0.14 4.57
N GLY A 61 23.43 -0.09 3.28
CA GLY A 61 23.85 -1.29 2.54
C GLY A 61 23.30 -2.62 3.07
N LYS A 62 22.42 -2.62 4.08
CA LYS A 62 21.82 -3.82 4.69
C LYS A 62 20.45 -4.09 4.07
N LEU A 63 20.40 -5.06 3.17
CA LEU A 63 19.15 -5.60 2.65
C LEU A 63 18.48 -6.56 3.67
N PRO A 64 17.17 -6.44 3.94
CA PRO A 64 16.50 -7.24 4.99
C PRO A 64 16.41 -8.75 4.64
N GLN A 65 16.64 -9.62 5.62
CA GLN A 65 16.55 -11.10 5.53
C GLN A 65 15.26 -11.65 6.20
N GLU A 66 14.77 -12.77 5.66
CA GLU A 66 13.49 -13.47 5.89
C GLU A 66 13.34 -14.17 7.25
N LYS A 67 12.10 -14.29 7.75
CA LYS A 67 11.42 -15.56 8.13
C LYS A 67 9.89 -15.39 8.30
N ALA A 68 9.09 -16.28 7.70
CA ALA A 68 8.19 -17.24 8.38
C ALA A 68 6.87 -17.55 7.61
N ASN A 69 6.60 -18.85 7.54
CA ASN A 69 5.44 -19.58 7.02
C ASN A 69 4.16 -19.31 7.85
N VAL A 70 3.00 -19.00 7.25
CA VAL A 70 1.72 -18.92 7.99
C VAL A 70 0.53 -19.45 7.17
N GLU A 71 0.00 -20.60 7.60
CA GLU A 71 -1.34 -21.09 7.28
C GLU A 71 -2.31 -20.83 8.45
N SER A 72 -3.54 -20.43 8.10
CA SER A 72 -4.82 -20.59 8.85
C SER A 72 -4.94 -20.01 10.27
N GLY A 73 -5.00 -18.67 10.42
CA GLY A 73 -5.33 -18.03 11.71
C GLY A 73 -5.90 -16.61 11.67
N LEU A 74 -6.21 -16.05 10.51
CA LEU A 74 -6.45 -14.60 10.34
C LEU A 74 -7.87 -14.12 10.68
N GLY A 75 -8.84 -15.01 10.90
CA GLY A 75 -10.27 -14.69 10.98
C GLY A 75 -10.76 -13.98 12.26
N GLY A 76 -9.88 -13.46 13.10
CA GLY A 76 -10.27 -12.84 14.38
C GLY A 76 -9.28 -11.80 14.92
N LEU A 77 -8.36 -11.31 14.09
CA LEU A 77 -7.38 -10.31 14.50
C LEU A 77 -7.95 -8.90 14.39
N SER A 78 -7.66 -8.06 15.37
CA SER A 78 -7.89 -6.61 15.28
C SER A 78 -7.02 -5.98 14.20
N TRP A 79 -7.38 -4.78 13.73
CA TRP A 79 -6.59 -4.08 12.71
C TRP A 79 -5.13 -3.87 13.12
N GLN A 80 -4.88 -3.60 14.40
CA GLN A 80 -3.54 -3.42 14.94
C GLN A 80 -2.76 -4.73 14.93
N GLU A 81 -3.39 -5.85 15.26
CA GLU A 81 -2.76 -7.18 15.21
C GLU A 81 -2.51 -7.63 13.76
N LEU A 82 -3.41 -7.31 12.83
CA LEU A 82 -3.22 -7.52 11.40
C LEU A 82 -2.04 -6.71 10.87
N VAL A 83 -1.94 -5.44 11.25
CA VAL A 83 -0.82 -4.58 10.86
C VAL A 83 0.49 -5.12 11.42
N GLU A 84 0.55 -5.49 12.70
CA GLU A 84 1.76 -6.06 13.30
C GLU A 84 2.12 -7.44 12.71
N PHE A 85 1.13 -8.25 12.38
CA PHE A 85 1.32 -9.53 11.70
C PHE A 85 1.88 -9.36 10.29
N ILE A 86 1.29 -8.45 9.50
CA ILE A 86 1.80 -8.09 8.16
C ILE A 86 3.16 -7.40 8.29
N ARG A 87 3.44 -6.67 9.39
CA ARG A 87 4.78 -6.11 9.64
C ARG A 87 5.85 -7.19 9.74
N GLY A 88 5.50 -8.38 10.22
CA GLY A 88 6.36 -9.56 10.22
C GLY A 88 6.59 -10.17 8.83
N PHE A 89 5.77 -9.84 7.83
CA PHE A 89 5.89 -10.43 6.49
C PHE A 89 7.09 -9.88 5.75
N SER A 90 7.75 -10.78 5.00
CA SER A 90 8.73 -10.33 4.03
C SER A 90 8.05 -9.47 2.96
N ILE A 91 8.79 -8.54 2.37
CA ILE A 91 8.26 -7.70 1.28
C ILE A 91 7.69 -8.55 0.12
N SER A 92 8.25 -9.74 -0.12
CA SER A 92 7.76 -10.63 -1.18
C SER A 92 6.37 -11.15 -0.83
N ASP A 93 6.14 -11.52 0.43
CA ASP A 93 4.85 -12.02 0.92
C ASP A 93 3.80 -10.92 0.96
N ARG A 94 4.20 -9.67 1.29
CA ARG A 94 3.29 -8.52 1.20
C ARG A 94 2.89 -8.19 -0.23
N LEU A 95 3.83 -8.26 -1.17
CA LEU A 95 3.52 -8.07 -2.60
C LEU A 95 2.60 -9.17 -3.12
N PHE A 96 2.82 -10.42 -2.71
CA PHE A 96 1.93 -11.52 -3.03
C PHE A 96 0.54 -11.32 -2.42
N LEU A 97 0.45 -10.82 -1.18
CA LEU A 97 -0.81 -10.48 -0.52
C LEU A 97 -1.56 -9.36 -1.25
N VAL A 98 -0.85 -8.29 -1.67
CA VAL A 98 -1.44 -7.20 -2.46
C VAL A 98 -1.93 -7.70 -3.82
N ASP A 99 -1.19 -8.57 -4.50
CA ASP A 99 -1.64 -9.15 -5.77
C ASP A 99 -2.87 -10.05 -5.58
N ALA A 100 -2.88 -10.88 -4.52
CA ALA A 100 -4.02 -11.70 -4.15
C ALA A 100 -5.27 -10.87 -3.78
N ILE A 101 -5.10 -9.78 -3.02
CA ILE A 101 -6.17 -8.83 -2.70
C ILE A 101 -6.70 -8.17 -3.97
N ASN A 102 -5.81 -7.64 -4.81
CA ASN A 102 -6.19 -7.01 -6.08
C ASN A 102 -6.91 -7.98 -7.01
N LYS A 103 -6.52 -9.25 -7.03
CA LYS A 103 -7.21 -10.30 -7.77
C LYS A 103 -8.60 -10.57 -7.18
N SER A 104 -8.73 -10.68 -5.87
CA SER A 104 -10.02 -10.87 -5.18
C SER A 104 -10.99 -9.72 -5.47
N ILE A 105 -10.54 -8.47 -5.35
CA ILE A 105 -11.34 -7.28 -5.66
C ILE A 105 -11.82 -7.29 -7.11
N ARG A 106 -10.94 -7.64 -8.05
CA ARG A 106 -11.31 -7.76 -9.47
C ARG A 106 -12.36 -8.85 -9.70
N GLU A 107 -12.24 -9.98 -9.03
CA GLU A 107 -13.20 -11.09 -9.12
C GLU A 107 -14.56 -10.72 -8.50
N GLU A 108 -14.56 -9.99 -7.38
CA GLU A 108 -15.76 -9.46 -6.73
C GLU A 108 -16.49 -8.44 -7.60
N ILE A 109 -15.79 -7.42 -8.12
CA ILE A 109 -16.35 -6.40 -9.03
C ILE A 109 -16.87 -7.05 -10.32
N SER A 110 -16.15 -8.04 -10.85
CA SER A 110 -16.61 -8.78 -12.03
C SER A 110 -17.85 -9.63 -11.75
N SER A 111 -18.04 -10.07 -10.51
CA SER A 111 -19.21 -10.82 -10.08
C SER A 111 -20.40 -9.89 -9.86
N GLU A 112 -20.22 -8.75 -9.18
CA GLU A 112 -21.27 -7.70 -9.03
C GLU A 112 -21.80 -7.21 -10.36
N LYS A 113 -20.92 -6.86 -11.31
CA LYS A 113 -21.34 -6.46 -12.67
C LYS A 113 -22.12 -7.55 -13.40
N LYS A 114 -21.86 -8.83 -13.09
CA LYS A 114 -22.60 -9.96 -13.63
C LYS A 114 -23.99 -10.10 -12.98
N TRP A 115 -24.13 -9.77 -11.69
CA TRP A 115 -25.42 -9.75 -11.00
C TRP A 115 -26.30 -8.56 -11.39
N ASP A 116 -25.69 -7.38 -11.61
CA ASP A 116 -26.36 -6.19 -12.16
C ASP A 116 -26.87 -6.42 -13.58
N ALA A 117 -26.07 -7.03 -14.44
CA ALA A 117 -26.47 -7.39 -15.81
C ALA A 117 -27.60 -8.44 -15.86
N LEU A 118 -27.78 -9.22 -14.78
CA LEU A 118 -28.87 -10.18 -14.62
C LEU A 118 -30.09 -9.57 -13.88
N GLY A 119 -30.03 -8.31 -13.47
CA GLY A 119 -31.13 -7.60 -12.79
C GLY A 119 -31.46 -8.15 -11.41
N LEU A 120 -30.49 -8.74 -10.70
CA LEU A 120 -30.69 -9.41 -9.42
C LEU A 120 -30.25 -8.59 -8.20
N VAL A 121 -29.79 -7.35 -8.40
CA VAL A 121 -29.46 -6.40 -7.33
C VAL A 121 -30.57 -5.34 -7.30
N ASN A 122 -31.26 -5.23 -6.16
CA ASN A 122 -32.33 -4.26 -5.89
C ASN A 122 -31.77 -2.96 -5.34
#